data_AF-A0A516G849-F1
#
_entry.id   AF-A0A516G849-F1
#
_cell.length_a   1.000
_cell.length_b   1.000
_cell.length_c   1.000
_cell.angle_alpha   90.00
_cell.angle_beta   90.00
_cell.angle_gamma   90.00
#
_symmetry.space_group_name_H-M   'P 1'
#
loop_
_entity.id
_entity.type
_entity.pdbx_description
1 polymer ?
#
loop_
_entity_poly.entity_id
_entity_poly.type
_entity_poly.pdbx_seq_one_letter_code
_entity_poly.pdbx_strand_id
1 'polypeptide(L)'
;MLLSIDEKVQIHEQLPDLLGMTRGDMVTHEWVIPGTIIAGLGGVVLLYLFQALERPVRRGLLVAGLVYAAGAIAVEAVTGLATRTLALDHPARAAFPVWEALEESLEMVGCILALGMIVDYLLRTGVLIVRPPETETRTPGNAVGAFYR
;
A
#
# COMPACT_ATOMS: atom_id res chain seq x y z
N MET A 1 8.91 3.96 -6.85
CA MET A 1 9.33 5.37 -6.97
C MET A 1 8.17 6.37 -6.87
N LEU A 2 7.04 6.00 -6.25
CA LEU A 2 6.01 6.94 -5.79
C LEU A 2 6.09 7.15 -4.26
N LEU A 3 6.40 6.09 -3.48
CA LEU A 3 6.63 6.21 -2.02
C LEU A 3 7.75 7.20 -1.65
N SER A 4 8.93 7.13 -2.27
CA SER A 4 10.03 8.04 -1.92
C SER A 4 9.85 9.49 -2.40
N ILE A 5 8.79 9.78 -3.15
CA ILE A 5 8.43 11.16 -3.52
C ILE A 5 7.67 11.80 -2.37
N ASP A 6 6.83 11.05 -1.65
CA ASP A 6 6.10 11.62 -0.53
C ASP A 6 7.02 12.05 0.61
N GLU A 7 7.98 11.19 1.00
CA GLU A 7 8.95 11.52 2.05
C GLU A 7 9.88 12.68 1.67
N LYS A 8 10.18 12.86 0.38
CA LYS A 8 11.01 13.98 -0.10
C LYS A 8 10.25 15.27 -0.27
N VAL A 9 8.96 15.21 -0.59
CA VAL A 9 8.15 16.39 -0.87
C VAL A 9 7.37 16.82 0.37
N GLN A 10 7.25 15.94 1.39
CA GLN A 10 6.46 16.17 2.60
C GLN A 10 5.13 16.84 2.24
N ILE A 11 4.45 16.30 1.22
CA ILE A 11 3.21 16.88 0.68
C ILE A 11 2.19 17.04 1.82
N HIS A 12 2.18 16.06 2.72
CA HIS A 12 1.43 16.03 3.98
C HIS A 12 1.74 17.21 4.93
N GLU A 13 2.97 17.74 4.95
CA GLU A 13 3.33 18.91 5.78
C GLU A 13 3.05 20.25 5.10
N GLN A 14 3.03 20.28 3.76
CA GLN A 14 2.85 21.50 2.96
C GLN A 14 1.39 21.80 2.58
N LEU A 15 0.54 20.77 2.55
CA LEU A 15 -0.89 20.91 2.25
C LEU A 15 -1.64 21.90 3.16
N PRO A 16 -1.41 21.91 4.49
CA PRO A 16 -2.07 22.86 5.38
C PRO A 16 -1.73 24.31 5.06
N ASP A 17 -0.46 24.59 4.75
CA ASP A 17 0.01 25.93 4.37
C ASP A 17 -0.58 26.37 3.01
N LEU A 18 -0.74 25.44 2.07
CA LEU A 18 -1.33 25.71 0.75
C LEU A 18 -2.86 25.93 0.82
N LEU A 19 -3.54 25.25 1.75
CA LEU A 19 -4.98 25.37 1.98
C LEU A 19 -5.34 26.53 2.92
N GLY A 20 -4.36 27.28 3.42
CA GLY A 20 -4.57 28.40 4.33
C GLY A 20 -5.11 27.98 5.70
N MET A 21 -4.84 26.73 6.11
CA MET A 21 -5.25 26.20 7.42
C MET A 21 -4.30 26.69 8.51
N THR A 22 -4.85 27.24 9.59
CA THR A 22 -4.06 27.70 10.74
C THR A 22 -3.58 26.52 11.57
N ARG A 23 -2.26 26.30 11.58
CA ARG A 23 -1.52 25.38 12.47
C ARG A 23 -1.97 25.51 13.92
N GLY A 24 -2.84 24.62 14.42
CA GLY A 24 -3.10 24.53 15.87
C GLY A 24 -4.40 23.92 16.40
N ASP A 25 -5.49 23.80 15.64
CA ASP A 25 -6.80 23.49 16.24
C ASP A 25 -7.22 22.00 16.24
N MET A 26 -6.62 21.14 15.40
CA MET A 26 -7.11 19.76 15.22
C MET A 26 -6.20 18.66 15.78
N VAL A 27 -6.80 17.63 16.39
CA VAL A 27 -6.15 16.53 17.15
C VAL A 27 -5.12 15.72 16.33
N THR A 28 -5.12 15.88 15.02
CA THR A 28 -4.27 15.19 14.03
C THR A 28 -3.51 16.20 13.15
N HIS A 29 -2.58 15.74 12.32
CA HIS A 29 -2.02 16.58 11.25
C HIS A 29 -3.17 17.19 10.41
N GLU A 30 -3.02 18.43 9.98
CA GLU A 30 -4.16 19.20 9.43
C GLU A 30 -4.67 18.67 8.09
N TRP A 31 -3.86 17.85 7.41
CA TRP A 31 -4.21 17.16 6.18
C TRP A 31 -5.02 15.86 6.42
N VAL A 32 -5.04 15.31 7.64
CA VAL A 32 -5.72 14.02 7.94
C VAL A 32 -7.19 14.06 7.58
N ILE A 33 -7.85 15.20 7.78
CA ILE A 33 -9.29 15.33 7.50
C ILE A 33 -9.58 15.34 6.01
N PRO A 34 -8.94 16.20 5.18
CA PRO A 34 -9.11 16.10 3.74
C PRO A 34 -8.64 14.74 3.20
N GLY A 35 -7.54 14.17 3.73
CA GLY A 35 -7.06 12.84 3.39
C GLY A 35 -8.10 11.75 3.65
N THR A 36 -8.69 11.74 4.85
CA THR A 36 -9.73 10.79 5.25
C THR A 36 -11.00 10.95 4.42
N ILE A 37 -11.40 12.17 4.06
CA ILE A 37 -12.57 12.40 3.19
C ILE A 37 -12.30 11.82 1.79
N ILE A 38 -11.14 12.10 1.20
CA ILE A 38 -10.77 11.59 -0.13
C ILE A 38 -10.67 10.05 -0.09
N ALA A 39 -10.02 9.49 0.93
CA ALA A 39 -9.92 8.05 1.12
C ALA A 39 -11.30 7.41 1.32
N GLY A 40 -12.19 8.05 2.08
CA GLY A 40 -13.57 7.61 2.29
C GLY A 40 -14.38 7.59 0.99
N LEU A 41 -14.31 8.66 0.19
CA LEU A 41 -14.96 8.72 -1.12
C LEU A 41 -14.41 7.65 -2.07
N GLY A 42 -13.08 7.50 -2.13
CA GLY A 42 -12.43 6.43 -2.89
C GLY A 42 -12.89 5.04 -2.43
N GLY A 43 -12.98 4.83 -1.12
CA GLY A 43 -13.50 3.61 -0.51
C GLY A 43 -14.93 3.30 -0.95
N VAL A 44 -15.83 4.29 -0.95
CA VAL A 44 -17.22 4.12 -1.42
C VAL A 44 -17.27 3.73 -2.89
N VAL A 45 -16.47 4.38 -3.74
CA VAL A 45 -16.37 4.04 -5.17
C VAL A 45 -15.85 2.62 -5.35
N LEU A 46 -14.81 2.23 -4.62
CA LEU A 46 -14.26 0.87 -4.64
C LEU A 46 -15.29 -0.16 -4.18
N LEU A 47 -16.02 0.12 -3.09
CA LEU A 47 -17.10 -0.75 -2.61
C LEU A 47 -18.19 -0.94 -3.66
N TYR A 48 -18.57 0.12 -4.38
CA TYR A 48 -19.51 0.04 -5.49
C TYR A 48 -18.97 -0.84 -6.63
N LEU A 49 -17.71 -0.64 -7.03
CA LEU A 49 -17.06 -1.45 -8.07
C LEU A 49 -16.95 -2.93 -7.66
N PHE A 50 -16.65 -3.22 -6.40
CA PHE A 50 -16.53 -4.60 -5.90
C PHE A 50 -17.84 -5.37 -5.88
N GLN A 51 -19.00 -4.70 -6.04
CA GLN A 51 -20.28 -5.39 -6.15
C GLN A 51 -20.39 -6.22 -7.44
N ALA A 52 -19.67 -5.84 -8.48
CA ALA A 52 -19.62 -6.59 -9.75
C ALA A 52 -18.73 -7.84 -9.68
N LEU A 53 -17.92 -7.99 -8.62
CA LEU A 53 -16.98 -9.09 -8.46
C LEU A 53 -17.59 -10.27 -7.70
N GLU A 54 -17.04 -11.46 -7.95
CA GLU A 54 -17.40 -12.66 -7.23
C GLU A 54 -17.11 -12.53 -5.72
N ARG A 55 -17.96 -13.15 -4.89
CA ARG A 55 -17.89 -13.09 -3.42
C ARG A 55 -16.49 -13.34 -2.81
N PRO A 56 -15.68 -14.32 -3.25
CA PRO A 56 -14.34 -14.53 -2.69
C PRO A 56 -13.39 -13.36 -2.98
N VAL A 57 -13.41 -12.82 -4.19
CA VAL A 57 -12.55 -11.70 -4.61
C VAL A 57 -12.93 -10.44 -3.85
N ARG A 58 -14.22 -10.15 -3.75
CA ARG A 58 -14.74 -9.02 -2.97
C ARG A 58 -14.29 -9.08 -1.50
N ARG A 59 -14.38 -10.25 -0.85
CA ARG A 59 -13.94 -10.40 0.55
C ARG A 59 -12.44 -10.17 0.70
N GLY A 60 -11.62 -10.68 -0.21
CA GLY A 60 -10.18 -10.44 -0.20
C GLY A 60 -9.83 -8.96 -0.36
N LEU A 61 -10.50 -8.26 -1.28
CA LEU A 61 -10.31 -6.82 -1.48
C LEU A 61 -10.77 -5.98 -0.28
N LEU A 62 -11.85 -6.38 0.39
CA LEU A 62 -12.30 -5.74 1.63
C LEU A 62 -11.27 -5.90 2.76
N VAL A 63 -10.71 -7.10 2.92
CA VAL A 63 -9.66 -7.35 3.92
C VAL A 63 -8.41 -6.54 3.60
N ALA A 64 -8.00 -6.49 2.33
CA ALA A 64 -6.86 -5.69 1.89
C ALA A 64 -7.06 -4.20 2.19
N GLY A 65 -8.24 -3.66 1.87
CA GLY A 65 -8.59 -2.28 2.19
C GLY A 65 -8.66 -2.00 3.69
N LEU A 66 -9.14 -2.95 4.50
CA LEU A 66 -9.14 -2.83 5.96
C LEU A 66 -7.73 -2.78 6.53
N VAL A 67 -6.82 -3.64 6.04
CA VAL A 67 -5.42 -3.65 6.49
C VAL A 67 -4.73 -2.32 6.15
N TYR A 68 -4.95 -1.82 4.93
CA TYR A 68 -4.45 -0.52 4.51
C TYR A 68 -4.98 0.62 5.41
N ALA A 69 -6.30 0.73 5.53
CA ALA A 69 -6.94 1.81 6.28
C ALA A 69 -6.64 1.74 7.79
N ALA A 70 -6.52 0.54 8.35
CA ALA A 70 -6.17 0.37 9.75
C ALA A 70 -4.73 0.82 10.02
N GLY A 71 -3.79 0.58 9.11
CA GLY A 71 -2.42 1.09 9.20
C GLY A 71 -2.38 2.61 9.27
N ALA A 72 -2.95 3.26 8.24
CA ALA A 72 -3.01 4.71 8.13
C ALA A 72 -3.68 5.37 9.36
N ILE A 73 -4.94 4.98 9.65
CA ILE A 73 -5.73 5.62 10.71
C ILE A 73 -5.11 5.39 12.10
N ALA A 74 -4.62 4.18 12.38
CA ALA A 74 -4.11 3.86 13.71
C ALA A 74 -2.80 4.61 14.01
N VAL A 75 -1.88 4.66 13.05
CA VAL A 75 -0.59 5.33 13.28
C VAL A 75 -0.76 6.84 13.28
N GLU A 76 -1.53 7.42 12.35
CA GLU A 76 -1.83 8.85 12.35
C GLU A 76 -2.49 9.34 13.65
N ALA A 77 -3.42 8.56 14.21
CA ALA A 77 -4.06 8.89 15.48
C ALA A 77 -3.05 8.87 16.64
N VAL A 78 -2.15 7.89 16.64
CA VAL A 78 -1.12 7.73 17.69
C VAL A 78 -0.04 8.81 17.58
N THR A 79 0.48 9.07 16.37
CA THR A 79 1.50 10.10 16.12
C THR A 79 0.95 11.51 16.34
N GLY A 80 -0.30 11.78 15.92
CA GLY A 80 -0.99 13.05 16.16
C GLY A 80 -1.18 13.35 17.65
N LEU A 81 -1.65 12.36 18.43
CA LEU A 81 -1.80 12.49 19.89
C LEU A 81 -0.45 12.69 20.58
N ALA A 82 0.56 11.89 20.21
CA ALA A 82 1.90 11.98 20.76
C ALA A 82 2.54 13.35 20.48
N THR A 83 2.35 13.90 19.28
CA THR A 83 2.91 15.19 18.87
C THR A 83 2.37 16.36 19.70
N ARG A 84 1.09 16.30 20.12
CA ARG A 84 0.45 17.32 20.96
C ARG A 84 0.76 17.18 22.45
N THR A 85 0.87 15.95 22.95
CA THR A 85 0.98 15.66 24.38
C THR A 85 2.42 15.61 24.89
N LEU A 86 3.37 15.26 24.02
CA LEU A 86 4.77 15.13 24.39
C LEU A 86 5.53 16.44 24.13
N ALA A 87 6.46 16.77 25.03
CA ALA A 87 7.43 17.84 24.81
C ALA A 87 8.38 17.48 23.65
N LEU A 88 9.00 18.48 23.00
CA LEU A 88 9.85 18.26 21.81
C LEU A 88 11.06 17.35 22.10
N ASP A 89 11.58 17.41 23.32
CA ASP A 89 12.70 16.63 23.84
C ASP A 89 12.29 15.29 24.47
N HIS A 90 11.00 14.94 24.45
CA HIS A 90 10.51 13.73 25.08
C HIS A 90 11.07 12.48 24.38
N PRO A 91 11.67 11.52 25.11
CA PRO A 91 12.37 10.37 24.52
C PRO A 91 11.48 9.47 23.67
N ALA A 92 10.18 9.41 23.95
CA ALA A 92 9.22 8.64 23.12
C ALA A 92 9.09 9.18 21.68
N ARG A 93 9.46 10.44 21.40
CA ARG A 93 9.50 10.95 20.02
C ARG A 93 10.57 10.26 19.17
N ALA A 94 11.61 9.70 19.78
CA ALA A 94 12.60 8.90 19.06
C ALA A 94 12.00 7.64 18.42
N ALA A 95 10.79 7.21 18.83
CA ALA A 95 10.07 6.08 18.26
C ALA A 95 9.18 6.45 17.07
N PHE A 96 8.99 7.74 16.74
CA PHE A 96 8.12 8.16 15.63
C PHE A 96 8.49 7.52 14.29
N PRO A 97 9.79 7.46 13.89
CA PRO A 97 10.16 6.81 12.63
C PRO A 97 9.80 5.31 12.58
N VAL A 98 9.75 4.65 13.74
CA VAL A 98 9.35 3.23 13.81
C VAL A 98 7.85 3.07 13.64
N TRP A 99 7.07 4.02 14.16
CA TRP A 99 5.61 4.03 13.99
C TRP A 99 5.25 4.32 12.53
N GLU A 100 5.89 5.29 11.90
CA GLU A 100 5.76 5.60 10.47
C GLU A 100 6.16 4.40 9.60
N ALA A 101 7.30 3.75 9.87
CA ALA A 101 7.68 2.55 9.13
C ALA A 101 6.66 1.40 9.29
N LEU A 102 6.01 1.30 10.44
CA LEU A 102 4.94 0.31 10.67
C LEU A 102 3.68 0.65 9.88
N GLU A 103 3.30 1.92 9.82
CA GLU A 103 2.21 2.43 8.98
C GLU A 103 2.43 2.06 7.52
N GLU A 104 3.57 2.48 6.96
CA GLU A 104 3.94 2.20 5.58
C GLU A 104 3.96 0.70 5.28
N SER A 105 4.46 -0.10 6.23
CA SER A 105 4.48 -1.56 6.09
C SER A 105 3.07 -2.15 6.01
N LEU A 106 2.15 -1.68 6.85
CA LEU A 106 0.75 -2.13 6.84
C LEU A 106 0.04 -1.71 5.55
N GLU A 107 0.27 -0.49 5.08
CA GLU A 107 -0.23 -0.02 3.80
C GLU A 107 0.28 -0.90 2.64
N MET A 108 1.57 -1.20 2.62
CA MET A 108 2.17 -2.04 1.60
C MET A 108 1.63 -3.48 1.64
N VAL A 109 1.39 -4.03 2.83
CA VAL A 109 0.73 -5.34 2.98
C VAL A 109 -0.69 -5.29 2.41
N GLY A 110 -1.46 -4.24 2.70
CA GLY A 110 -2.78 -4.02 2.11
C GLY A 110 -2.73 -3.99 0.57
N CYS A 111 -1.79 -3.25 -0.01
CA CYS A 111 -1.57 -3.19 -1.46
C CYS A 111 -1.23 -4.55 -2.07
N ILE A 112 -0.31 -5.31 -1.45
CA ILE A 112 0.09 -6.63 -1.92
C ILE A 112 -1.09 -7.61 -1.89
N LEU A 113 -1.90 -7.59 -0.82
CA LEU A 113 -3.10 -8.41 -0.72
C LEU A 113 -4.11 -8.05 -1.82
N ALA A 114 -4.35 -6.76 -2.05
CA ALA A 114 -5.27 -6.30 -3.10
C ALA A 114 -4.80 -6.76 -4.49
N LEU A 115 -3.51 -6.57 -4.80
CA LEU A 115 -2.90 -7.01 -6.06
C LEU A 115 -2.99 -8.53 -6.23
N GLY A 116 -2.69 -9.30 -5.19
CA GLY A 116 -2.82 -10.76 -5.20
C GLY A 116 -4.23 -11.21 -5.55
N MET A 117 -5.25 -10.58 -4.96
CA MET A 117 -6.66 -10.89 -5.25
C MET A 117 -7.05 -10.54 -6.69
N ILE A 118 -6.56 -9.43 -7.23
CA ILE A 118 -6.83 -9.03 -8.62
C ILE A 118 -6.17 -10.00 -9.60
N VAL A 119 -4.91 -10.35 -9.37
CA VAL A 119 -4.18 -11.29 -10.23
C VAL A 119 -4.83 -12.67 -10.21
N ASP A 120 -5.18 -13.19 -9.04
CA ASP A 120 -5.90 -14.47 -8.90
C ASP A 120 -7.24 -14.43 -9.66
N TYR A 121 -8.01 -13.35 -9.55
CA TYR A 121 -9.25 -13.17 -10.30
C TYR A 121 -9.03 -13.14 -11.83
N LEU A 122 -8.02 -12.40 -12.30
CA LEU A 122 -7.70 -12.29 -13.73
C LEU A 122 -7.21 -13.62 -14.32
N LEU A 123 -6.47 -14.42 -13.54
CA LEU A 123 -6.06 -15.77 -13.92
C LEU A 123 -7.27 -16.72 -14.02
N ARG A 124 -8.17 -16.70 -13.02
CA ARG A 124 -9.36 -17.57 -13.00
C ARG A 124 -10.34 -17.26 -14.13
N THR A 125 -10.46 -15.98 -14.50
CA THR A 125 -11.31 -15.53 -15.61
C THR A 125 -10.68 -15.73 -16.99
N GLY A 126 -9.42 -16.19 -17.05
CA GLY A 126 -8.71 -16.42 -18.30
C GLY A 126 -8.29 -15.15 -19.05
N VAL A 127 -8.45 -13.97 -18.43
CA VAL A 127 -8.02 -12.68 -19.00
C VAL A 127 -6.50 -12.57 -18.97
N LEU A 128 -5.86 -13.05 -17.90
CA LEU A 128 -4.41 -13.13 -17.80
C LEU A 128 -3.95 -14.55 -18.15
N ILE A 129 -3.16 -14.68 -19.23
CA ILE A 129 -2.53 -15.95 -19.62
C ILE A 129 -1.05 -15.86 -19.27
N VAL A 130 -0.62 -16.62 -18.27
CA VAL A 130 0.80 -16.76 -17.93
C VAL A 130 1.38 -17.83 -18.86
N ARG A 131 2.24 -17.40 -19.79
CA ARG A 131 2.98 -18.34 -20.64
C ARG A 131 3.98 -19.10 -19.76
N PRO A 132 4.01 -20.44 -19.79
CA PRO A 132 5.06 -21.18 -19.10
C PRO A 132 6.43 -20.77 -19.66
N PRO A 133 7.49 -20.73 -18.83
CA PRO A 133 8.83 -20.50 -19.32
C PRO A 133 9.13 -21.55 -20.39
N GLU A 134 9.66 -21.11 -21.53
CA GLU A 134 10.09 -22.02 -22.59
C GLU A 134 11.09 -22.98 -21.95
N THR A 135 10.68 -24.23 -21.74
CA THR A 135 11.63 -25.31 -21.46
C THR A 135 12.51 -25.36 -22.69
N GLU A 136 13.69 -24.73 -22.58
CA GLU A 136 14.77 -24.87 -23.52
C GLU A 136 14.99 -26.37 -23.65
N THR A 137 14.45 -26.95 -24.72
CA THR A 137 14.68 -28.35 -25.06
C THR A 137 16.15 -28.44 -25.37
N ARG A 138 16.96 -28.71 -24.34
CA ARG A 138 18.37 -29.04 -24.49
C ARG A 138 18.41 -30.28 -25.36
N THR A 139 18.59 -30.07 -26.66
CA THR A 139 18.87 -31.14 -27.60
C THR A 139 20.10 -31.86 -27.06
N PRO A 140 20.05 -33.16 -26.74
CA PRO A 140 21.27 -33.88 -26.40
C PRO A 140 22.15 -33.85 -27.64
N GLY A 141 23.20 -33.02 -27.59
CA GLY A 141 24.20 -32.94 -28.64
C GLY A 141 24.81 -34.32 -28.84
N ASN A 142 24.82 -34.77 -30.10
CA ASN A 142 25.52 -35.96 -30.56
C ASN A 142 26.97 -35.97 -30.06
N ALA A 143 27.23 -36.68 -28.97
CA ALA A 143 28.55 -37.08 -28.53
C ALA A 143 28.78 -38.55 -28.87
N VAL A 144 28.63 -38.93 -30.14
CA VAL A 144 29.05 -40.24 -30.65
C VAL A 144 29.61 -40.04 -32.06
N GLY A 145 30.94 -40.08 -32.19
CA GLY A 145 31.59 -40.17 -33.51
C GLY A 145 32.80 -39.25 -33.74
N ALA A 146 33.79 -39.24 -32.85
CA ALA A 146 35.11 -38.65 -33.15
C ALA A 146 36.27 -39.37 -32.44
N PHE A 147 36.18 -40.69 -32.31
CA PHE A 147 37.33 -41.55 -32.01
C PHE A 147 37.25 -42.73 -32.96
N TYR A 148 37.94 -42.62 -34.10
CA TYR A 148 38.41 -43.64 -35.04
C TYR A 148 38.49 -43.02 -36.44
N ARG A 149 39.59 -42.32 -36.71
CA ARG A 149 40.34 -42.32 -37.98
C ARG A 149 41.65 -41.57 -37.78
#